data_AF-A0A2V3HU52-F1
#
_entry.id   AF-A0A2V3HU52-F1
#
_cell.length_a   1.000
_cell.length_b   1.000
_cell.length_c   1.000
_cell.angle_alpha   90.00
_cell.angle_beta   90.00
_cell.angle_gamma   90.00
#
_symmetry.space_group_name_H-M   'P 1'
#
loop_
_entity.id
_entity.type
_entity.pdbx_description
1 polymer ?
#
loop_
_entity_poly.entity_id
_entity_poly.type
_entity_poly.pdbx_seq_one_letter_code
_entity_poly.pdbx_strand_id
1 'polypeptide(L)'
;GSLVAWWMGERWGKPLLDRFAKPSTVRRFDTLVTRYGAFGVFIAALSPIPYKVLGWCAGMGGMDRRQFIAAGLVGRSIRFGAEVLLVGLYGDLLLKFLQGPGFMVVSLAAALLAWPAWRWWDGLDEMPDEEE
;
A
#
# COMPACT_ATOMS: atom_id res chain seq x y z
N GLY A 1 9.92 14.31 -3.01
CA GLY A 1 8.65 13.81 -3.57
C GLY A 1 7.66 13.44 -2.48
N SER A 2 7.83 12.29 -1.83
CA SER A 2 6.92 11.80 -0.77
C SER A 2 6.79 12.74 0.43
N LEU A 3 7.89 13.35 0.87
CA LEU A 3 7.86 14.35 1.96
C LEU A 3 7.08 15.62 1.58
N VAL A 4 7.13 16.01 0.30
CA VAL A 4 6.33 17.13 -0.21
C VAL A 4 4.85 16.74 -0.24
N ALA A 5 4.53 15.50 -0.61
CA ALA A 5 3.17 14.97 -0.49
C ALA A 5 2.70 14.93 0.98
N TRP A 6 3.53 14.45 1.92
CA TRP A 6 3.21 14.48 3.34
C TRP A 6 2.92 15.91 3.84
N TRP A 7 3.81 16.86 3.53
CA TRP A 7 3.64 18.26 3.91
C TRP A 7 2.41 18.91 3.25
N MET A 8 2.14 18.60 1.98
CA MET A 8 0.93 19.07 1.30
C MET A 8 -0.34 18.49 1.91
N GLY A 9 -0.31 17.23 2.38
CA GLY A 9 -1.44 16.61 3.08
C GLY A 9 -1.70 17.23 4.45
N GLU A 10 -0.63 17.52 5.19
CA GLU A 10 -0.70 18.21 6.49
C GLU A 10 -1.28 19.63 6.37
N ARG A 11 -0.93 20.35 5.29
CA ARG A 11 -1.30 21.77 5.10
C ARG A 11 -2.58 22.01 4.30
N TRP A 12 -2.86 21.18 3.28
CA TRP A 12 -3.95 21.35 2.30
C TRP A 12 -4.90 20.14 2.21
N GLY A 13 -4.83 19.21 3.16
CA GLY A 13 -5.55 17.93 3.26
C GLY A 13 -6.77 17.68 2.37
N LYS A 14 -7.97 17.68 2.97
CA LYS A 14 -9.25 17.31 2.33
C LYS A 14 -9.49 17.97 0.95
N PRO A 15 -9.30 19.28 0.74
CA PRO A 15 -9.59 19.91 -0.56
C PRO A 15 -8.65 19.47 -1.69
N LEU A 16 -7.42 19.05 -1.39
CA LEU A 16 -6.51 18.49 -2.40
C LEU A 16 -6.87 17.04 -2.72
N LEU A 17 -7.29 16.29 -1.70
CA LEU A 17 -7.67 14.88 -1.82
C LEU A 17 -8.97 14.71 -2.63
N ASP A 18 -10.00 15.50 -2.33
CA ASP A 18 -11.29 15.45 -3.05
C ASP A 18 -11.17 15.85 -4.53
N ARG A 19 -10.16 16.64 -4.88
CA ARG A 19 -9.94 17.12 -6.26
C ARG A 19 -9.13 16.15 -7.11
N PHE A 20 -8.28 15.32 -6.50
CA PHE A 20 -7.32 14.47 -7.22
C PHE A 20 -7.43 12.97 -6.93
N ALA A 21 -8.03 12.56 -5.81
CA ALA A 21 -8.25 11.16 -5.47
C ALA A 21 -9.71 10.76 -5.75
N LYS A 22 -9.91 9.50 -6.15
CA LYS A 22 -11.27 8.96 -6.28
C LYS A 22 -11.92 8.85 -4.89
N PRO A 23 -13.21 9.22 -4.72
CA PRO A 23 -13.89 9.18 -3.41
C PRO A 23 -13.81 7.81 -2.72
N SER A 24 -13.88 6.73 -3.49
CA SER A 24 -13.72 5.36 -2.97
C SER A 24 -12.34 5.11 -2.36
N THR A 25 -11.28 5.64 -2.97
CA THR A 25 -9.92 5.47 -2.46
C THR A 25 -9.72 6.21 -1.14
N VAL A 26 -10.37 7.38 -0.99
CA VAL A 26 -10.36 8.17 0.24
C VAL A 26 -11.09 7.42 1.35
N ARG A 27 -12.29 6.91 1.10
CA ARG A 27 -13.05 6.09 2.07
C ARG A 27 -12.28 4.85 2.53
N ARG A 28 -11.74 4.06 1.59
CA ARG A 28 -10.92 2.88 1.94
C ARG A 28 -9.73 3.26 2.83
N PHE A 29 -9.06 4.37 2.55
CA PHE A 29 -7.94 4.85 3.37
C PHE A 29 -8.41 5.26 4.77
N ASP A 30 -9.50 6.01 4.87
CA ASP A 30 -10.07 6.47 6.13
C ASP A 30 -10.46 5.28 7.01
N THR A 31 -11.18 4.29 6.45
CA THR A 31 -11.51 3.03 7.11
C THR A 31 -10.27 2.30 7.65
N LEU A 32 -9.17 2.29 6.88
CA LEU A 32 -7.91 1.65 7.31
C LEU A 32 -7.27 2.39 8.48
N VAL A 33 -7.22 3.72 8.42
CA VAL A 33 -6.59 4.54 9.47
C VAL A 33 -7.44 4.56 10.73
N THR A 34 -8.76 4.67 10.62
CA THR A 34 -9.67 4.63 11.78
C THR A 34 -9.59 3.29 12.49
N ARG A 35 -9.47 2.18 11.74
CA ARG A 35 -9.47 0.82 12.31
C ARG A 35 -8.11 0.36 12.82
N TYR A 36 -7.02 0.75 12.16
CA TYR A 36 -5.68 0.22 12.44
C TYR A 36 -4.65 1.31 12.80
N GLY A 37 -5.06 2.57 12.88
CA GLY A 37 -4.20 3.71 13.24
C GLY A 37 -2.96 3.81 12.33
N ALA A 38 -1.78 3.93 12.95
CA ALA A 38 -0.51 3.98 12.23
C ALA A 38 -0.24 2.71 11.38
N PHE A 39 -0.75 1.55 11.82
CA PHE A 39 -0.66 0.31 11.04
C PHE A 39 -1.58 0.33 9.81
N GLY A 40 -2.69 1.08 9.87
CA GLY A 40 -3.57 1.33 8.72
C GLY A 40 -2.86 2.04 7.58
N VAL A 41 -1.97 3.00 7.88
CA VAL A 41 -1.13 3.67 6.87
C VAL A 41 -0.14 2.68 6.22
N PHE A 42 0.40 1.73 7.00
CA PHE A 42 1.27 0.69 6.47
C PHE A 42 0.51 -0.27 5.54
N ILE A 43 -0.68 -0.73 5.94
CA ILE A 43 -1.54 -1.55 5.08
C ILE A 43 -1.93 -0.79 3.81
N ALA A 44 -2.28 0.49 3.94
CA ALA A 44 -2.56 1.36 2.80
C ALA A 44 -1.34 1.47 1.88
N ALA A 45 -0.12 1.51 2.42
CA ALA A 45 1.12 1.54 1.64
C ALA A 45 1.37 0.26 0.81
N LEU A 46 0.85 -0.88 1.25
CA LEU A 46 0.91 -2.15 0.53
C LEU A 46 -0.23 -2.33 -0.48
N SER A 47 -1.28 -1.55 -0.33
CA SER A 47 -2.46 -1.61 -1.18
C SER A 47 -2.24 -0.97 -2.57
N PRO A 48 -3.14 -1.20 -3.55
CA PRO A 48 -3.05 -0.58 -4.88
C PRO A 48 -3.37 0.94 -4.89
N ILE A 49 -3.21 1.65 -3.77
CA ILE A 49 -3.35 3.10 -3.69
C ILE A 49 -2.14 3.78 -4.34
N PRO A 50 -2.34 4.80 -5.20
CA PRO A 50 -1.24 5.57 -5.77
C PRO A 50 -0.35 6.19 -4.69
N TYR A 51 0.97 5.99 -4.79
CA TYR A 51 1.94 6.38 -3.78
C TYR A 51 1.93 7.89 -3.41
N LYS A 52 1.53 8.77 -4.34
CA LYS A 52 1.39 10.21 -4.07
C LYS A 52 0.21 10.52 -3.14
N VAL A 53 -0.91 9.80 -3.33
CA VAL A 53 -2.13 9.93 -2.51
C VAL A 53 -1.84 9.46 -1.09
N LEU A 54 -1.09 8.35 -0.95
CA LEU A 54 -0.60 7.86 0.34
C LEU A 54 0.20 8.89 1.14
N GLY A 55 1.06 9.65 0.48
CA GLY A 55 1.80 10.74 1.13
C GLY A 55 0.86 11.81 1.68
N TRP A 56 -0.10 12.27 0.87
CA TRP A 56 -1.12 13.23 1.31
C TRP A 56 -1.95 12.68 2.48
N CYS A 57 -2.43 11.45 2.34
CA CYS A 57 -3.20 10.73 3.33
C CYS A 57 -2.45 10.54 4.66
N ALA A 58 -1.16 10.21 4.64
CA ALA A 58 -0.34 10.11 5.84
C ALA A 58 -0.11 11.46 6.53
N GLY A 59 0.02 12.55 5.74
CA GLY A 59 0.11 13.91 6.27
C GLY A 59 -1.22 14.39 6.89
N MET A 60 -2.35 14.08 6.24
CA MET A 60 -3.69 14.35 6.76
C MET A 60 -4.00 13.58 8.04
N GLY A 61 -3.58 12.32 8.12
CA GLY A 61 -3.76 11.46 9.29
C GLY A 61 -2.84 11.79 10.47
N GLY A 62 -2.09 12.90 10.41
CA GLY A 62 -1.22 13.35 11.50
C GLY A 62 -0.04 12.43 11.80
N MET A 63 0.38 11.59 10.84
CA MET A 63 1.48 10.65 11.04
C MET A 63 2.80 11.41 11.23
N ASP A 64 3.54 11.08 12.28
CA ASP A 64 4.84 11.69 12.56
C ASP A 64 5.79 11.55 11.37
N ARG A 65 6.47 12.65 11.00
CA ARG A 65 7.43 12.70 9.89
C ARG A 65 8.48 11.57 9.98
N ARG A 66 8.96 11.27 11.19
CA ARG A 66 9.95 10.22 11.43
C ARG A 66 9.40 8.82 11.13
N GLN A 67 8.16 8.56 11.55
CA GLN A 67 7.47 7.30 11.29
C GLN A 67 7.19 7.14 9.80
N PHE A 68 6.75 8.20 9.11
CA PHE A 68 6.51 8.17 7.66
C PHE A 68 7.78 7.87 6.86
N ILE A 69 8.91 8.50 7.23
CA ILE A 69 10.20 8.24 6.59
C ILE A 69 10.64 6.79 6.86
N ALA A 70 10.57 6.32 8.11
CA ALA A 70 10.97 4.97 8.48
C ALA A 70 10.11 3.92 7.76
N ALA A 71 8.79 4.05 7.81
CA ALA A 71 7.86 3.15 7.11
C ALA A 71 8.06 3.17 5.59
N GLY A 72 8.26 4.36 5.00
CA GLY A 72 8.51 4.50 3.58
C GLY A 72 9.84 3.90 3.13
N LEU A 73 10.89 4.03 3.96
CA LEU A 73 12.20 3.46 3.70
C LEU A 73 12.14 1.93 3.80
N VAL A 74 11.58 1.40 4.90
CA VAL A 74 11.43 -0.04 5.11
C VAL A 74 10.57 -0.67 4.02
N GLY A 75 9.41 -0.10 3.72
CA GLY A 75 8.50 -0.61 2.69
C GLY A 75 9.15 -0.62 1.30
N ARG A 76 9.92 0.43 0.95
CA ARG A 76 10.67 0.45 -0.31
C ARG A 76 11.82 -0.54 -0.36
N SER A 77 12.58 -0.64 0.73
CA SER A 77 13.70 -1.59 0.82
C SER A 77 13.22 -3.03 0.77
N ILE A 78 12.06 -3.35 1.35
CA ILE A 78 11.45 -4.67 1.20
C ILE A 78 11.03 -4.88 -0.25
N ARG A 79 10.30 -3.93 -0.83
CA ARG A 79 9.79 -4.09 -2.20
C ARG A 79 10.91 -4.32 -3.22
N PHE A 80 11.91 -3.44 -3.27
CA PHE A 80 12.98 -3.53 -4.27
C PHE A 80 14.18 -4.33 -3.79
N GLY A 81 14.53 -4.24 -2.51
CA GLY A 81 15.69 -4.93 -1.95
C GLY A 81 15.46 -6.43 -1.81
N ALA A 82 14.24 -6.89 -1.51
CA ALA A 82 13.95 -8.33 -1.49
C ALA A 82 14.09 -8.93 -2.89
N GLU A 83 13.53 -8.27 -3.92
CA GLU A 83 13.64 -8.71 -5.32
C GLU A 83 15.12 -8.78 -5.75
N VAL A 84 15.91 -7.74 -5.45
CA VAL A 84 17.34 -7.69 -5.79
C VAL A 84 18.14 -8.75 -5.05
N LEU A 85 17.90 -8.97 -3.76
CA LEU A 85 18.59 -10.02 -2.99
C LEU A 85 18.27 -11.41 -3.53
N LEU A 86 17.01 -11.65 -3.86
CA LEU A 86 16.54 -12.95 -4.30
C LEU A 86 17.07 -13.29 -5.69
N VAL A 87 17.10 -12.31 -6.61
CA VAL A 87 17.74 -12.46 -7.92
C VAL A 87 19.26 -12.52 -7.82
N GLY A 88 19.88 -11.72 -6.95
CA GLY A 88 21.33 -11.68 -6.80
C GLY A 88 21.92 -12.98 -6.24
N LEU A 89 21.22 -13.64 -5.31
CA LEU A 89 21.67 -14.90 -4.70
C LEU A 89 21.23 -16.14 -5.49
N TYR A 90 20.06 -16.12 -6.11
CA TYR A 90 19.45 -17.30 -6.72
C TYR A 90 19.08 -17.14 -8.21
N GLY A 91 19.64 -16.14 -8.90
CA GLY A 91 19.25 -15.79 -10.28
C GLY A 91 19.20 -16.98 -11.24
N ASP A 92 20.24 -17.81 -11.27
CA ASP A 92 20.29 -19.00 -12.16
C ASP A 92 19.23 -20.05 -11.81
N LEU A 93 18.94 -20.24 -10.51
CA LEU A 93 17.89 -21.14 -10.04
C LEU A 93 16.51 -20.57 -10.38
N LEU A 94 16.33 -19.25 -10.25
CA LEU A 94 15.09 -18.55 -10.58
C LEU A 94 14.78 -18.64 -12.07
N LEU A 95 15.79 -18.47 -12.94
CA LEU A 95 15.64 -18.59 -14.39
C LEU A 95 15.22 -20.01 -14.80
N LYS A 96 15.85 -21.03 -14.22
CA LYS A 96 15.45 -22.43 -14.43
C LYS A 96 14.05 -22.71 -13.90
N PHE A 97 13.68 -22.12 -12.76
CA PHE A 97 12.34 -22.23 -12.18
C PHE A 97 11.28 -21.57 -13.06
N LEU A 98 11.56 -20.38 -13.61
CA LEU A 98 10.68 -19.64 -14.52
C LEU A 98 10.41 -20.40 -15.84
N GLN A 99 11.40 -21.14 -16.33
CA GLN A 99 11.25 -21.98 -17.53
C GLN A 99 10.51 -23.30 -17.26
N GLY A 100 10.34 -23.67 -15.99
CA GLY A 100 9.68 -24.90 -15.58
C GLY A 100 8.17 -24.73 -15.31
N PRO A 101 7.42 -25.85 -15.24
CA PRO A 101 6.00 -25.82 -14.87
C PRO A 101 5.75 -25.35 -13.42
N GLY A 102 6.79 -25.36 -12.57
CA GLY A 102 6.72 -24.88 -11.20
C GLY A 102 6.33 -23.41 -11.08
N PHE A 103 6.75 -22.57 -12.04
CA PHE A 103 6.33 -21.17 -12.10
C PHE A 103 4.81 -21.03 -12.27
N MET A 104 4.20 -21.86 -13.12
CA MET A 104 2.76 -21.83 -13.36
C MET A 104 1.99 -22.25 -12.10
N VAL A 105 2.44 -23.30 -11.41
CA VAL A 105 1.83 -23.76 -10.15
C VAL A 105 1.93 -22.70 -9.05
N VAL A 106 3.10 -22.09 -8.86
CA VAL A 106 3.30 -21.05 -7.85
C VAL A 106 2.51 -19.79 -8.18
N SER A 107 2.43 -19.41 -9.46
CA SER A 107 1.63 -18.26 -9.89
C SER A 107 0.14 -18.48 -9.64
N LEU A 108 -0.38 -19.68 -9.93
CA LEU A 108 -1.77 -20.03 -9.63
C LEU A 108 -2.05 -20.04 -8.13
N ALA A 109 -1.15 -20.61 -7.32
CA ALA A 109 -1.27 -20.60 -5.87
C ALA A 109 -1.24 -19.15 -5.31
N ALA A 110 -0.35 -18.30 -5.83
CA ALA A 110 -0.28 -16.89 -5.45
C ALA A 110 -1.55 -16.13 -5.84
N ALA A 111 -2.11 -16.38 -7.02
CA ALA A 111 -3.38 -15.79 -7.43
C ALA A 111 -4.55 -16.23 -6.52
N LEU A 112 -4.56 -17.51 -6.12
CA LEU A 112 -5.58 -18.07 -5.25
C LEU A 112 -5.49 -17.52 -3.82
N LEU A 113 -4.28 -17.24 -3.33
CA LEU A 113 -4.04 -16.52 -2.07
C LEU A 113 -4.33 -15.01 -2.17
N ALA A 114 -4.11 -14.40 -3.33
CA ALA A 114 -4.42 -12.99 -3.56
C ALA A 114 -5.93 -12.74 -3.66
N TRP A 115 -6.71 -13.75 -4.07
CA TRP A 115 -8.17 -13.68 -4.17
C TRP A 115 -8.88 -13.21 -2.87
N PRO A 116 -8.67 -13.84 -1.69
CA PRO A 116 -9.28 -13.36 -0.46
C PRO A 116 -8.80 -11.96 -0.07
N ALA A 117 -7.54 -11.61 -0.33
CA ALA A 117 -7.03 -10.25 -0.09
C ALA A 117 -7.74 -9.21 -0.98
N TRP A 118 -8.01 -9.56 -2.24
CA TRP A 118 -8.80 -8.74 -3.16
C TRP A 118 -10.25 -8.59 -2.71
N ARG A 119 -10.90 -9.69 -2.30
CA ARG A 119 -12.26 -9.65 -1.74
C ARG A 119 -12.36 -8.77 -0.50
N TRP A 120 -11.40 -8.87 0.41
CA TRP A 120 -11.32 -8.02 1.59
C TRP A 120 -11.12 -6.54 1.20
N TRP A 121 -10.27 -6.27 0.21
CA TRP A 121 -9.99 -4.92 -0.27
C TRP A 121 -11.20 -4.22 -0.88
N ASP A 122 -12.04 -4.94 -1.62
CA ASP A 122 -13.27 -4.37 -2.19
C ASP A 122 -14.36 -4.14 -1.14
N GLY A 123 -14.41 -4.98 -0.09
CA GLY A 123 -15.31 -4.78 1.04
C GLY A 123 -15.01 -3.55 1.90
N LEU A 124 -13.86 -2.88 1.71
CA LEU A 124 -13.53 -1.64 2.42
C LEU A 124 -14.30 -0.41 1.90
N ASP A 125 -14.91 -0.50 0.72
CA ASP A 125 -15.64 0.61 0.06
C ASP A 125 -17.14 0.62 0.40
N GLU A 126 -17.69 -0.53 0.79
CA GLU A 126 -19.12 -0.75 1.06
C GLU A 126 -19.51 -0.50 2.51
N MET A 127 -18.55 -0.21 3.39
CA MET A 127 -18.82 0.05 4.80
C MET A 127 -19.52 1.42 4.91
N PRO A 128 -20.79 1.47 5.35
CA PRO A 128 -21.50 2.73 5.49
C PRO A 128 -20.77 3.62 6.50
N ASP A 129 -20.73 4.92 6.20
CA ASP A 129 -20.38 5.94 7.18
C ASP A 129 -21.35 5.79 8.38
N GLU A 130 -20.78 5.41 9.54
CA GLU A 130 -21.20 5.67 10.93
C GLU A 130 -22.65 5.44 11.40
N GLU A 131 -22.77 5.02 12.67
CA GLU A 131 -23.56 5.77 13.65
C GLU A 131 -22.99 5.48 15.07
N GLU A 132 -22.25 6.43 15.65
CA GLU A 132 -22.30 6.82 17.07
C GLU A 132 -21.90 8.29 17.25
#